data_AF-A0A0Q1CDZ0-F1
#
_entry.id   AF-A0A0Q1CDZ0-F1
#
_cell.length_a   1.000
_cell.length_b   1.000
_cell.length_c   1.000
_cell.angle_alpha   90.00
_cell.angle_beta   90.00
_cell.angle_gamma   90.00
#
_symmetry.space_group_name_H-M   'P 1'
#
loop_
_entity.id
_entity.type
_entity.pdbx_description
1 polymer ?
#
loop_
_entity_poly.entity_id
_entity_poly.type
_entity_poly.pdbx_seq_one_letter_code
_entity_poly.pdbx_strand_id
1 'polypeptide(L)'
;MVKTIIAEWLFVIGQVGLIIVLIIFGLILRKLLRLIRKPPLFWILLVLSSLFMLVAVVFHFLSITEVGSVEDPVDLMRSLGASGIIEAIMLLASGLFAVIASGMYFRWSHR
;
A
#
# COMPACT_ATOMS: atom_id res chain seq x y z
N MET A 1 -8.25 -25.39 -2.74
CA MET A 1 -9.28 -24.37 -2.49
C MET A 1 -9.28 -23.85 -1.05
N VAL A 2 -9.42 -24.66 0.00
CA VAL A 2 -9.42 -24.13 1.39
C VAL A 2 -8.07 -23.51 1.81
N LYS A 3 -6.95 -24.12 1.39
CA LYS A 3 -5.59 -23.62 1.73
C LYS A 3 -5.24 -22.28 1.07
N THR A 4 -5.80 -21.98 -0.11
CA THR A 4 -5.55 -20.73 -0.84
C THR A 4 -6.30 -19.56 -0.20
N ILE A 5 -7.54 -19.79 0.25
CA ILE A 5 -8.36 -18.79 0.93
C ILE A 5 -7.72 -18.34 2.25
N ILE A 6 -7.21 -19.27 3.06
CA ILE A 6 -6.55 -18.92 4.34
C ILE A 6 -5.31 -18.05 4.07
N ALA A 7 -4.54 -18.36 3.03
CA ALA A 7 -3.35 -17.60 2.67
C ALA A 7 -3.70 -16.18 2.18
N GLU A 8 -4.75 -16.03 1.37
CA GLU A 8 -5.26 -14.72 0.93
C GLU A 8 -5.71 -13.86 2.10
N TRP A 9 -6.49 -14.42 3.04
CA TRP A 9 -6.90 -13.69 4.25
C TRP A 9 -5.71 -13.28 5.10
N LEU A 10 -4.73 -14.17 5.28
CA LEU A 10 -3.52 -13.87 6.05
C LEU A 10 -2.70 -12.75 5.39
N PHE A 11 -2.57 -12.78 4.06
CA PHE A 11 -1.89 -11.76 3.28
C PHE A 11 -2.55 -10.39 3.44
N VAL A 12 -3.86 -10.33 3.27
CA VAL A 12 -4.67 -9.12 3.45
C VAL A 12 -4.52 -8.56 4.86
N ILE A 13 -4.70 -9.40 5.89
CA ILE A 13 -4.59 -8.96 7.29
C ILE A 13 -3.18 -8.41 7.55
N GLY A 14 -2.16 -9.08 7.02
CA GLY A 14 -0.78 -8.60 7.08
C GLY A 14 -0.60 -7.23 6.43
N GLN A 15 -1.17 -7.01 5.25
CA GLN A 15 -1.10 -5.71 4.56
C GLN A 15 -1.83 -4.62 5.33
N VAL A 16 -3.05 -4.88 5.81
CA VAL A 16 -3.82 -3.92 6.61
C VAL A 16 -3.07 -3.56 7.89
N GLY A 17 -2.51 -4.56 8.58
CA GLY A 17 -1.66 -4.34 9.76
C GLY A 17 -0.44 -3.47 9.44
N LEU A 18 0.25 -3.76 8.34
CA LEU A 18 1.40 -2.96 7.89
C LEU A 18 1.01 -1.52 7.56
N ILE A 19 -0.12 -1.29 6.88
CA ILE A 19 -0.63 0.05 6.56
C ILE A 19 -0.89 0.83 7.84
N ILE A 20 -1.56 0.23 8.83
CA ILE A 20 -1.85 0.87 10.11
C ILE A 20 -0.54 1.27 10.81
N VAL A 21 0.43 0.37 10.85
CA VAL A 21 1.75 0.62 11.45
C VAL A 21 2.45 1.78 10.75
N LEU A 22 2.46 1.81 9.42
CA LEU A 22 3.11 2.88 8.64
C LEU A 22 2.42 4.24 8.84
N ILE A 23 1.09 4.28 8.90
CA ILE A 23 0.34 5.51 9.19
C ILE A 23 0.70 6.02 10.58
N ILE A 24 0.65 5.16 11.60
CA ILE A 24 1.00 5.54 12.98
C ILE A 24 2.45 6.02 13.04
N PHE A 25 3.39 5.31 12.41
CA PHE A 25 4.79 5.70 12.34
C PHE A 25 4.97 7.07 11.68
N GLY A 26 4.30 7.32 10.55
CA GLY A 26 4.30 8.63 9.89
C GLY A 26 3.77 9.75 10.79
N LEU A 27 2.72 9.49 11.57
CA LEU A 27 2.18 10.47 12.53
C LEU A 27 3.13 10.74 13.72
N ILE A 28 3.82 9.71 14.22
CA ILE A 28 4.85 9.86 15.25
C ILE A 28 5.99 10.72 14.70
N LEU A 29 6.45 10.43 13.49
CA LEU A 29 7.48 11.20 12.80
C LEU A 29 7.07 12.65 12.56
N ARG A 30 5.80 12.91 12.23
CA ARG A 30 5.27 14.26 12.12
C ARG A 30 5.44 15.06 13.41
N LYS A 31 5.23 14.41 14.58
CA LYS A 31 5.44 15.06 15.89
C LYS A 31 6.93 15.29 16.15
N LEU A 32 7.76 14.28 15.87
CA LEU A 32 9.20 14.37 16.06
C LEU A 32 9.85 15.47 15.19
N LEU A 33 9.55 15.49 13.89
CA LEU A 33 10.07 16.48 12.94
C LEU A 33 9.69 17.92 13.31
N ARG A 34 8.47 18.11 13.85
CA ARG A 34 8.03 19.41 14.37
C ARG A 34 8.87 19.85 15.58
N LEU A 35 9.20 18.93 16.49
CA LEU A 35 10.01 19.23 17.67
C LEU A 35 11.41 19.73 17.28
N ILE A 36 12.03 19.11 16.28
CA ILE A 36 13.38 19.46 15.81
C ILE A 36 13.41 20.55 14.71
N ARG A 37 12.24 21.14 14.37
CA ARG A 37 12.07 22.18 13.33
C ARG A 37 12.58 21.76 11.94
N LYS A 38 12.33 20.52 11.55
CA LYS A 38 12.81 19.94 10.28
C LYS A 38 11.67 19.82 9.27
N PRO A 39 11.97 19.79 7.96
CA PRO A 39 10.96 19.87 6.93
C PRO A 39 9.96 18.69 7.03
N PRO A 40 8.65 18.97 6.92
CA PRO A 40 7.60 17.97 7.10
C PRO A 40 7.48 16.98 5.93
N LEU A 41 8.21 17.17 4.83
CA LEU A 41 7.97 16.44 3.58
C LEU A 41 8.09 14.90 3.75
N PHE A 42 9.00 14.44 4.60
CA PHE A 42 9.27 13.02 4.81
C PHE A 42 8.04 12.26 5.36
N TRP A 43 7.36 12.80 6.38
CA TRP A 43 6.22 12.09 6.96
C TRP A 43 5.02 12.06 6.00
N ILE A 44 4.88 13.09 5.16
CA ILE A 44 3.80 13.16 4.16
C ILE A 44 3.99 12.06 3.12
N LEU A 45 5.21 11.87 2.61
CA LEU A 45 5.50 10.82 1.63
C LEU A 45 5.26 9.41 2.19
N LEU A 46 5.57 9.20 3.48
CA LEU A 46 5.36 7.91 4.13
C LEU A 46 3.87 7.61 4.37
N VAL A 47 3.08 8.62 4.76
CA VAL A 47 1.62 8.50 4.83
C VAL A 47 1.02 8.28 3.45
N LEU A 48 1.49 9.01 2.44
CA LEU A 48 1.01 8.88 1.06
C LEU A 48 1.29 7.49 0.49
N SER A 49 2.49 6.94 0.72
CA SER A 49 2.84 5.54 0.40
C SER A 49 1.83 4.56 1.03
N SER A 50 1.49 4.76 2.31
CA SER A 50 0.52 3.92 3.02
C SER A 50 -0.88 4.01 2.43
N LEU A 51 -1.30 5.19 1.95
CA LEU A 51 -2.58 5.39 1.28
C LEU A 51 -2.63 4.67 -0.07
N PHE A 52 -1.56 4.74 -0.87
CA PHE A 52 -1.46 3.97 -2.12
C PHE A 52 -1.54 2.46 -1.85
N MET A 53 -0.87 1.99 -0.81
CA MET A 53 -0.97 0.59 -0.40
C MET A 53 -2.39 0.21 0.01
N LEU A 54 -3.10 1.08 0.74
CA LEU A 54 -4.51 0.86 1.10
C LEU A 54 -5.40 0.73 -0.14
N VAL A 55 -5.21 1.59 -1.14
CA VAL A 55 -5.95 1.50 -2.40
C VAL A 55 -5.64 0.17 -3.10
N ALA A 56 -4.38 -0.26 -3.14
CA ALA A 56 -4.01 -1.55 -3.71
C ALA A 56 -4.74 -2.72 -3.02
N VAL A 57 -4.82 -2.71 -1.68
CA VAL A 57 -5.56 -3.75 -0.93
C VAL A 57 -7.05 -3.78 -1.30
N VAL A 58 -7.66 -2.61 -1.46
CA VAL A 58 -9.07 -2.52 -1.88
C VAL A 58 -9.26 -3.13 -3.26
N PHE A 59 -8.40 -2.83 -4.22
CA PHE A 59 -8.47 -3.43 -5.56
C PHE A 59 -8.19 -4.93 -5.56
N HIS A 60 -7.28 -5.39 -4.71
CA HIS A 60 -7.02 -6.82 -4.49
C HIS A 60 -8.29 -7.55 -4.01
N PHE A 61 -9.00 -6.98 -3.04
CA PHE A 61 -10.28 -7.52 -2.58
C PHE A 61 -11.35 -7.54 -3.66
N LEU A 62 -11.50 -6.45 -4.41
CA LEU A 62 -12.46 -6.38 -5.51
C LEU A 62 -12.18 -7.48 -6.55
N SER A 63 -10.90 -7.68 -6.89
CA SER A 63 -10.47 -8.73 -7.80
C SER A 63 -10.85 -10.13 -7.29
N ILE A 64 -10.62 -10.44 -6.01
CA ILE A 64 -11.01 -11.72 -5.42
C ILE A 64 -12.54 -11.92 -5.46
N THR A 65 -13.31 -10.85 -5.19
CA THR A 65 -14.78 -10.95 -5.19
C THR A 65 -15.38 -11.10 -6.59
N GLU A 66 -14.81 -10.45 -7.60
CA GLU A 66 -15.24 -10.60 -9.00
C GLU A 66 -14.93 -12.00 -9.55
N VAL A 67 -13.82 -12.62 -9.13
CA VAL A 67 -13.47 -13.99 -9.51
C VAL A 67 -14.54 -15.01 -9.05
N GLY A 68 -15.24 -14.72 -7.97
CA GLY A 68 -16.31 -15.57 -7.46
C GLY A 68 -17.67 -15.40 -8.16
N SER A 69 -17.87 -14.36 -8.99
CA SER A 69 -19.18 -13.96 -9.52
C SER A 69 -19.31 -14.02 -11.05
N VAL A 70 -18.20 -14.17 -11.78
CA VAL A 70 -18.22 -14.21 -13.25
C VAL A 70 -18.22 -15.66 -13.75
N GLU A 71 -19.26 -16.05 -14.50
CA GLU A 71 -19.40 -17.38 -15.10
C GLU A 71 -18.61 -17.54 -16.42
N ASP A 72 -18.36 -16.44 -17.14
CA ASP A 72 -17.63 -16.45 -18.42
C ASP A 72 -16.12 -16.19 -18.22
N PRO A 73 -15.22 -17.13 -18.60
CA PRO A 73 -13.78 -16.96 -18.47
C PRO A 73 -13.20 -15.76 -19.25
N VAL A 74 -13.85 -15.29 -20.33
CA VAL A 74 -13.37 -14.13 -21.10
C VAL A 74 -13.57 -12.83 -20.34
N ASP A 75 -14.73 -12.67 -19.69
CA ASP A 75 -15.04 -11.50 -18.89
C ASP A 75 -14.23 -11.51 -17.59
N LEU A 76 -13.97 -12.69 -17.02
CA LEU A 76 -13.06 -12.86 -15.90
C LEU A 76 -11.63 -12.39 -16.23
N MET A 77 -11.09 -12.75 -17.40
CA MET A 77 -9.75 -12.30 -17.81
C MET A 77 -9.68 -10.77 -18.00
N ARG A 78 -10.75 -10.14 -18.49
CA ARG A 78 -10.82 -8.68 -18.65
C ARG A 78 -10.89 -7.96 -17.31
N SER A 79 -11.72 -8.46 -16.39
CA SER A 79 -11.84 -7.94 -15.02
C SER A 79 -10.50 -8.00 -14.29
N LEU A 80 -9.86 -9.18 -14.29
CA LEU A 80 -8.53 -9.41 -13.70
C LEU A 80 -7.45 -8.52 -14.32
N GLY A 81 -7.51 -8.31 -15.64
CA GLY A 81 -6.58 -7.44 -16.35
C GLY A 81 -6.67 -5.98 -15.90
N ALA A 82 -7.88 -5.45 -15.80
CA ALA A 82 -8.10 -4.05 -15.40
C ALA A 82 -7.80 -3.83 -13.91
N SER A 83 -8.34 -4.68 -13.02
CA SER A 83 -8.11 -4.57 -11.57
C SER A 83 -6.66 -4.80 -11.20
N GLY A 84 -6.01 -5.79 -11.83
CA GLY A 84 -4.62 -6.15 -11.60
C GLY A 84 -3.64 -5.06 -12.04
N ILE A 85 -3.91 -4.36 -13.15
CA ILE A 85 -3.09 -3.22 -13.57
C ILE A 85 -3.18 -2.08 -12.55
N ILE A 86 -4.39 -1.76 -12.06
CA ILE A 86 -4.56 -0.69 -11.07
C ILE A 86 -3.87 -1.07 -9.76
N GLU A 87 -4.07 -2.29 -9.27
CA GLU A 87 -3.39 -2.80 -8.07
C GLU A 87 -1.86 -2.67 -8.21
N ALA A 88 -1.30 -3.12 -9.33
CA ALA A 88 0.14 -3.05 -9.58
C ALA A 88 0.66 -1.61 -9.62
N ILE A 89 -0.06 -0.68 -10.25
CA ILE A 89 0.30 0.74 -10.27
C ILE A 89 0.29 1.33 -8.86
N MET A 90 -0.71 0.99 -8.05
CA MET A 90 -0.84 1.47 -6.68
C MET A 90 0.28 0.91 -5.78
N LEU A 91 0.64 -0.37 -5.94
CA LEU A 91 1.78 -0.96 -5.25
C LEU A 91 3.11 -0.33 -5.66
N LEU A 92 3.30 -0.09 -6.97
CA LEU A 92 4.50 0.58 -7.48
C LEU A 92 4.62 2.01 -6.92
N ALA A 93 3.53 2.78 -6.96
CA ALA A 93 3.49 4.12 -6.39
C ALA A 93 3.82 4.09 -4.89
N SER A 94 3.20 3.18 -4.13
CA SER A 94 3.49 2.99 -2.71
C SER A 94 4.98 2.75 -2.45
N GLY A 95 5.60 1.79 -3.16
CA GLY A 95 7.02 1.49 -3.02
C GLY A 95 7.92 2.67 -3.41
N LEU A 96 7.61 3.36 -4.50
CA LEU A 96 8.36 4.52 -4.97
C LEU A 96 8.34 5.65 -3.92
N PHE A 97 7.17 5.98 -3.36
CA PHE A 97 7.06 6.99 -2.31
C PHE A 97 7.82 6.60 -1.03
N ALA A 98 7.79 5.32 -0.65
CA ALA A 98 8.56 4.83 0.50
C ALA A 98 10.08 4.93 0.28
N VAL A 99 10.57 4.60 -0.92
CA VAL A 99 11.99 4.73 -1.28
C VAL A 99 12.43 6.19 -1.30
N ILE A 100 11.64 7.07 -1.93
CA ILE A 100 11.93 8.51 -1.96
C ILE A 100 11.97 9.08 -0.54
N ALA A 101 10.98 8.75 0.29
CA ALA A 101 10.98 9.17 1.69
C ALA A 101 12.27 8.70 2.39
N SER A 102 12.59 7.41 2.31
CA SER A 102 13.78 6.84 2.96
C SER A 102 15.07 7.50 2.49
N GLY A 103 15.21 7.74 1.19
CA GLY A 103 16.37 8.45 0.62
C GLY A 103 16.47 9.90 1.09
N MET A 104 15.34 10.61 1.21
CA MET A 104 15.31 11.96 1.78
C MET A 104 15.75 11.98 3.24
N TYR A 105 15.26 11.04 4.05
CA TYR A 105 15.65 10.91 5.45
C TYR A 105 17.15 10.61 5.59
N PHE A 106 17.67 9.64 4.83
CA PHE A 106 19.09 9.27 4.86
C PHE A 106 20.00 10.44 4.48
N ARG A 107 19.67 11.15 3.40
CA ARG A 107 20.43 12.35 2.96
C ARG A 107 20.40 13.45 3.99
N TRP A 108 19.32 13.56 4.74
CA TRP A 108 19.14 14.60 5.73
C TRP A 108 19.78 14.26 7.09
N SER A 109 19.84 12.99 7.48
CA SER A 109 20.49 12.55 8.71
C SER A 109 22.04 12.54 8.64
N HIS A 110 22.60 12.52 7.43
CA HIS A 110 24.05 12.52 7.19
C HIS A 110 24.60 13.89 6.78
N ARG A 111 23.80 14.96 6.92
CA ARG A 111 24.22 16.35 6.76
C ARG A 111 24.17 17.07 8.10
#